data_AF-A0A1I8EY13-F1
#
_entry.id   AF-A0A1I8EY13-F1
#
_cell.length_a   1.000
_cell.length_b   1.000
_cell.length_c   1.000
_cell.angle_alpha   90.00
_cell.angle_beta   90.00
_cell.angle_gamma   90.00
#
_symmetry.space_group_name_H-M   'P 1'
#
loop_
_entity.id
_entity.type
_entity.pdbx_description
1 polymer ?
#
loop_
_entity_poly.entity_id
_entity_poly.type
_entity_poly.pdbx_seq_one_letter_code
_entity_poly.pdbx_strand_id
1 'polypeptide(L)'
;ESPANYPVTDLSFNLSLNFIRNSPISSPYGYTVKLAKASKPIGSIIHGDIIKNKTIPIAWFVSNCRTASQRERYVKYLKKYLTVDIFGSCGNMRCKHNDASCESQLDNIYYFYLSFENSICENYITEKLWKHGYGHDIIPIVLKRSIVERYVPPYSFIAVDDFTTIRDLANYLKYLMHNLSAYKEYFEWRRDYKVLFLDGNIHDQLERPWGFCQLCRLLWMKPRPKYIIENFTVFWDNKCESSGTLVNGILQEEKLTKKNFHFDYN
;
A
#
# COMPACT_ATOMS: atom_id res chain seq x y z
N GLU A 1 -11.32 -6.44 -6.87
CA GLU A 1 -11.98 -6.19 -5.57
C GLU A 1 -11.30 -7.03 -4.48
N SER A 2 -11.51 -6.70 -3.20
CA SER A 2 -10.88 -7.42 -2.08
C SER A 2 -11.52 -8.80 -1.86
N PRO A 3 -10.75 -9.86 -1.55
CA PRO A 3 -11.33 -11.18 -1.24
C PRO A 3 -12.28 -11.16 -0.05
N ALA A 4 -12.04 -10.30 0.94
CA ALA A 4 -12.87 -10.21 2.15
C ALA A 4 -14.31 -9.71 1.89
N ASN A 5 -14.61 -9.16 0.71
CA ASN A 5 -15.95 -8.68 0.37
C ASN A 5 -16.83 -9.73 -0.31
N TYR A 6 -16.25 -10.85 -0.75
CA TYR A 6 -16.95 -11.88 -1.52
C TYR A 6 -16.54 -13.28 -1.03
N PRO A 7 -17.02 -13.71 0.15
CA PRO A 7 -16.86 -15.09 0.57
C PRO A 7 -17.60 -15.98 -0.42
N VAL A 8 -16.88 -16.88 -1.08
CA VAL A 8 -17.43 -17.78 -2.07
C VAL A 8 -17.56 -19.16 -1.47
N THR A 9 -18.77 -19.72 -1.54
CA THR A 9 -19.03 -21.14 -1.22
C THR A 9 -19.40 -21.87 -2.51
N ASP A 10 -18.79 -23.05 -2.72
CA ASP A 10 -19.15 -24.00 -3.79
C ASP A 10 -18.97 -23.55 -5.26
N LEU A 11 -17.94 -22.75 -5.57
CA LEU A 11 -17.57 -22.51 -6.96
C LEU A 11 -16.37 -23.36 -7.40
N SER A 12 -16.56 -24.13 -8.48
CA SER A 12 -15.51 -24.90 -9.15
C SER A 12 -14.96 -24.12 -10.34
N PHE A 13 -13.70 -23.69 -10.26
CA PHE A 13 -13.00 -23.03 -11.37
C PHE A 13 -11.63 -23.68 -11.61
N ASN A 14 -11.22 -23.79 -12.88
CA ASN A 14 -9.91 -24.32 -13.24
C ASN A 14 -8.79 -23.26 -13.17
N LEU A 15 -9.14 -21.98 -13.35
CA LEU A 15 -8.23 -20.84 -13.45
C LEU A 15 -8.91 -19.57 -12.93
N SER A 16 -8.13 -18.64 -12.37
CA SER A 16 -8.63 -17.34 -11.88
C SER A 16 -7.66 -16.21 -12.26
N LEU A 17 -8.20 -15.19 -12.95
CA LEU A 17 -7.52 -13.92 -13.25
C LEU A 17 -7.60 -13.03 -12.01
N ASN A 18 -6.47 -12.81 -11.35
CA ASN A 18 -6.42 -12.11 -10.07
C ASN A 18 -5.05 -11.49 -9.80
N PHE A 19 -4.90 -10.77 -8.68
CA PHE A 19 -3.64 -10.13 -8.26
C PHE A 19 -2.66 -11.09 -7.58
N ILE A 20 -3.02 -12.36 -7.37
CA ILE A 20 -2.22 -13.34 -6.63
C ILE A 20 -1.04 -13.75 -7.51
N ARG A 21 0.19 -13.50 -7.06
CA ARG A 21 1.39 -13.57 -7.91
C ARG A 21 1.81 -14.98 -8.31
N ASN A 22 1.32 -16.01 -7.62
CA ASN A 22 1.52 -17.41 -7.99
C ASN A 22 0.38 -17.98 -8.87
N SER A 23 -0.60 -17.17 -9.27
CA SER A 23 -1.62 -17.57 -10.25
C SER A 23 -1.04 -17.62 -11.67
N PRO A 24 -1.38 -18.64 -12.50
CA PRO A 24 -0.92 -18.73 -13.89
C PRO A 24 -1.30 -17.53 -14.76
N ILE A 25 -2.36 -16.83 -14.39
CA ILE A 25 -2.87 -15.62 -15.06
C ILE A 25 -2.93 -14.46 -14.07
N SER A 26 -1.86 -14.28 -13.30
CA SER A 26 -1.73 -13.17 -12.37
C SER A 26 -1.74 -11.82 -13.10
N SER A 27 -2.33 -10.81 -12.46
CA SER A 27 -2.39 -9.41 -12.90
C SER A 27 -2.26 -8.50 -11.68
N PRO A 28 -1.09 -8.44 -11.02
CA PRO A 28 -0.88 -7.54 -9.89
C PRO A 28 -0.77 -6.10 -10.36
N TYR A 29 -1.02 -5.15 -9.47
CA TYR A 29 -1.03 -3.72 -9.78
C TYR A 29 0.37 -3.12 -10.01
N GLY A 30 1.44 -3.82 -9.64
CA GLY A 30 2.79 -3.30 -9.83
C GLY A 30 3.90 -4.28 -9.47
N TYR A 31 5.12 -3.87 -9.83
CA TYR A 31 6.34 -4.64 -9.63
C TYR A 31 7.52 -3.75 -9.25
N THR A 32 8.48 -4.32 -8.55
CA THR A 32 9.78 -3.71 -8.30
C THR A 32 10.84 -4.41 -9.14
N VAL A 33 11.65 -3.66 -9.86
CA VAL A 33 12.76 -4.17 -10.65
C VAL A 33 14.08 -3.60 -10.15
N LYS A 34 15.11 -4.44 -10.10
CA LYS A 34 16.47 -3.99 -9.78
C LYS A 34 17.10 -3.36 -11.01
N LEU A 35 17.67 -2.17 -10.86
CA LEU A 35 18.28 -1.42 -11.95
C LEU A 35 19.63 -2.02 -12.36
N ALA A 36 19.83 -2.14 -13.67
CA ALA A 36 21.15 -2.42 -14.24
C ALA A 36 22.08 -1.22 -13.98
N LYS A 37 23.40 -1.45 -13.93
CA LYS A 37 24.41 -0.42 -13.65
C LYS A 37 24.25 0.83 -14.54
N ALA A 38 23.94 0.64 -15.83
CA ALA A 38 23.75 1.72 -16.79
C ALA A 38 22.43 2.50 -16.60
N SER A 39 21.46 1.95 -15.87
CA SER A 39 20.15 2.56 -15.63
C SER A 39 20.04 3.23 -14.25
N LYS A 40 21.10 3.18 -13.44
CA LYS A 40 21.10 3.84 -12.12
C LYS A 40 21.15 5.36 -12.29
N PRO A 41 20.32 6.12 -11.56
CA PRO A 41 20.33 7.57 -11.64
C PRO A 41 21.66 8.15 -11.16
N ILE A 42 22.08 9.24 -11.80
CA ILE A 42 23.26 10.03 -11.41
C ILE A 42 22.76 11.25 -10.62
N GLY A 43 23.38 11.53 -9.47
CA GLY A 43 23.05 12.69 -8.64
C GLY A 43 22.09 12.40 -7.49
N SER A 44 21.29 13.41 -7.13
CA SER A 44 20.34 13.33 -6.02
C SER A 44 19.07 12.59 -6.45
N ILE A 45 18.57 11.72 -5.58
CA ILE A 45 17.32 10.99 -5.82
C ILE A 45 16.08 11.85 -5.53
N ILE A 46 16.19 12.71 -4.53
CA ILE A 46 15.16 13.67 -4.14
C ILE A 46 15.83 14.99 -3.81
N HIS A 47 15.28 16.10 -4.29
CA HIS A 47 15.84 17.42 -4.04
C HIS A 47 15.40 17.94 -2.67
N GLY A 48 16.33 18.49 -1.89
CA GLY A 48 16.04 19.00 -0.55
C GLY A 48 14.97 20.10 -0.54
N ASP A 49 14.88 20.89 -1.60
CA ASP A 49 13.92 21.99 -1.71
C ASP A 49 12.47 21.51 -1.88
N ILE A 50 12.26 20.34 -2.52
CA ILE A 50 10.94 19.68 -2.57
C ILE A 50 10.50 19.34 -1.14
N ILE A 51 11.40 18.80 -0.34
CA ILE A 51 11.08 18.38 1.04
C ILE A 51 10.83 19.59 1.94
N LYS A 52 11.53 20.71 1.74
CA LYS A 52 11.31 21.95 2.50
C LYS A 52 9.93 22.58 2.25
N ASN A 53 9.31 22.32 1.10
CA ASN A 53 7.97 22.80 0.78
C ASN A 53 6.86 21.96 1.43
N LYS A 54 7.19 20.76 1.92
CA LYS A 54 6.22 19.89 2.61
C LYS A 54 5.86 20.51 3.95
N THR A 55 4.56 20.57 4.24
CA THR A 55 4.01 21.24 5.44
C THR A 55 2.91 20.42 6.10
N ILE A 56 2.20 19.59 5.34
CA ILE A 56 1.08 18.80 5.84
C ILE A 56 1.57 17.36 6.10
N PRO A 57 1.31 16.76 7.28
CA PRO A 57 1.84 15.45 7.61
C PRO A 57 1.36 14.38 6.62
N ILE A 58 0.06 14.19 6.46
CA ILE A 58 -0.49 12.99 5.83
C ILE A 58 -1.62 13.34 4.87
N ALA A 59 -1.56 12.78 3.66
CA ALA A 59 -2.69 12.70 2.73
C ALA A 59 -3.28 11.29 2.69
N TRP A 60 -4.59 11.19 2.46
CA TRP A 60 -5.29 9.92 2.27
C TRP A 60 -6.41 10.04 1.24
N PHE A 61 -6.27 9.35 0.12
CA PHE A 61 -7.32 9.30 -0.91
C PHE A 61 -8.19 8.07 -0.69
N VAL A 62 -9.47 8.30 -0.42
CA VAL A 62 -10.36 7.24 0.04
C VAL A 62 -11.83 7.51 -0.32
N SER A 63 -12.44 6.51 -0.95
CA SER A 63 -13.87 6.53 -1.28
C SER A 63 -14.69 5.42 -0.62
N ASN A 64 -14.07 4.32 -0.18
CA ASN A 64 -14.73 3.28 0.59
C ASN A 64 -14.53 3.50 2.10
N CYS A 65 -15.61 3.76 2.84
CA CYS A 65 -15.56 4.15 4.25
C CYS A 65 -15.91 3.03 5.23
N ARG A 66 -16.20 1.82 4.72
CA ARG A 66 -16.54 0.65 5.55
C ARG A 66 -15.78 -0.54 4.99
N THR A 67 -14.73 -0.94 5.69
CA THR A 67 -13.75 -1.87 5.15
C THR A 67 -13.42 -2.99 6.12
N ALA A 68 -13.09 -4.17 5.59
CA ALA A 68 -12.70 -5.30 6.44
C ALA A 68 -11.39 -5.02 7.21
N SER A 69 -10.49 -4.18 6.69
CA SER A 69 -9.30 -3.76 7.44
C SER A 69 -9.62 -2.84 8.62
N GLN A 70 -10.83 -2.27 8.70
CA GLN A 70 -11.19 -1.21 9.66
C GLN A 70 -10.23 -0.01 9.61
N ARG A 71 -9.62 0.26 8.45
CA ARG A 71 -8.63 1.34 8.27
C ARG A 71 -9.16 2.71 8.67
N GLU A 72 -10.45 2.96 8.48
CA GLU A 72 -11.13 4.18 8.91
C GLU A 72 -11.06 4.40 10.42
N ARG A 73 -11.11 3.30 11.20
CA ARG A 73 -11.03 3.37 12.64
C ARG A 73 -9.59 3.66 13.09
N TYR A 74 -8.59 3.07 12.44
CA TYR A 74 -7.19 3.42 12.69
C TYR A 74 -6.95 4.91 12.45
N VAL A 75 -7.34 5.43 11.29
CA VAL A 75 -7.15 6.84 10.92
C VAL A 75 -7.89 7.78 11.88
N LYS A 76 -9.09 7.43 12.35
CA LYS A 76 -9.82 8.20 13.37
C LYS A 76 -8.99 8.44 14.63
N TYR A 77 -8.18 7.47 15.07
CA TYR A 77 -7.29 7.64 16.22
C TYR A 77 -6.00 8.37 15.86
N LEU A 78 -5.41 8.09 14.69
CA LEU A 78 -4.21 8.79 14.20
C LEU A 78 -4.41 10.31 14.11
N LYS A 79 -5.61 10.75 13.70
CA LYS A 79 -6.02 12.17 13.64
C LYS A 79 -5.92 12.93 14.96
N LYS A 80 -5.81 12.22 16.10
CA LYS A 80 -5.60 12.85 17.41
C LYS A 80 -4.17 13.33 17.62
N TYR A 81 -3.22 12.81 16.83
CA TYR A 81 -1.79 13.07 16.99
C TYR A 81 -1.17 13.86 15.84
N LEU A 82 -1.75 13.74 14.63
CA LEU A 82 -1.28 14.36 13.39
C LEU A 82 -2.47 14.79 12.51
N THR A 83 -2.30 15.86 11.75
CA THR A 83 -3.24 16.23 10.68
C THR A 83 -3.23 15.17 9.59
N VAL A 84 -4.43 14.72 9.21
CA VAL A 84 -4.65 13.79 8.10
C VAL A 84 -5.71 14.41 7.19
N ASP A 85 -5.27 14.78 6.00
CA ASP A 85 -6.12 15.33 4.94
C ASP A 85 -6.74 14.17 4.16
N ILE A 86 -8.07 14.12 4.19
CA ILE A 86 -8.86 13.00 3.67
C ILE A 86 -9.63 13.48 2.44
N PHE A 87 -9.25 12.92 1.29
CA PHE A 87 -9.86 13.20 0.00
C PHE A 87 -10.81 12.09 -0.42
N GLY A 88 -11.87 12.46 -1.14
CA GLY A 88 -12.87 11.53 -1.64
C GLY A 88 -14.10 11.42 -0.73
N SER A 89 -14.97 10.45 -0.98
CA SER A 89 -16.29 10.36 -0.31
C SER A 89 -16.23 10.08 1.20
N CYS A 90 -15.07 9.71 1.74
CA CYS A 90 -14.90 9.50 3.19
C CYS A 90 -14.30 10.71 3.93
N GLY A 91 -14.03 11.80 3.22
CA GLY A 91 -13.49 13.02 3.78
C GLY A 91 -14.20 14.27 3.28
N ASN A 92 -13.70 15.42 3.72
CA ASN A 92 -14.29 16.71 3.37
C ASN A 92 -13.56 17.38 2.20
N MET A 93 -12.40 16.84 1.79
CA MET A 93 -11.62 17.40 0.68
C MET A 93 -12.05 16.75 -0.63
N ARG A 94 -12.21 17.58 -1.65
CA ARG A 94 -12.60 17.14 -2.99
C ARG A 94 -11.37 17.09 -3.88
N CYS A 95 -11.16 15.92 -4.46
CA CYS A 95 -10.22 15.65 -5.53
C CYS A 95 -11.05 14.95 -6.59
N LYS A 96 -11.26 15.56 -7.77
CA LYS A 96 -11.94 14.81 -8.84
C LYS A 96 -11.05 13.64 -9.24
N HIS A 97 -11.66 12.52 -9.63
CA HIS A 97 -10.89 11.38 -10.12
C HIS A 97 -10.05 11.80 -11.33
N ASN A 98 -8.75 11.51 -11.32
CA ASN A 98 -7.76 11.95 -12.33
C ASN A 98 -7.52 13.47 -12.40
N ASP A 99 -7.79 14.20 -11.31
CA ASP A 99 -7.37 15.58 -11.20
C ASP A 99 -5.87 15.66 -10.91
N ALA A 100 -5.07 15.84 -11.97
CA ALA A 100 -3.61 15.97 -11.88
C ALA A 100 -3.18 17.11 -10.95
N SER A 101 -4.01 18.15 -10.77
CA SER A 101 -3.72 19.26 -9.85
C SER A 101 -3.72 18.81 -8.39
N CYS A 102 -4.54 17.82 -8.06
CA CYS A 102 -4.66 17.28 -6.71
C CYS A 102 -3.64 16.16 -6.44
N GLU A 103 -3.39 15.28 -7.43
CA GLU A 103 -2.35 14.25 -7.30
C GLU A 103 -0.94 14.86 -7.19
N SER A 104 -0.65 15.94 -7.94
CA SER A 104 0.64 16.65 -7.85
C SER A 104 0.90 17.33 -6.50
N GLN A 105 -0.11 17.50 -5.64
CA GLN A 105 0.11 17.99 -4.28
C GLN A 105 0.83 16.95 -3.41
N LEU A 106 0.68 15.66 -3.70
CA LEU A 106 1.39 14.59 -2.97
C LEU A 106 2.91 14.79 -3.03
N ASP A 107 3.43 15.25 -4.16
CA ASP A 107 4.86 15.51 -4.33
C ASP A 107 5.35 16.71 -3.52
N ASN A 108 4.52 17.74 -3.36
CA ASN A 108 5.00 19.06 -2.96
C ASN A 108 4.67 19.46 -1.52
N ILE A 109 3.51 19.06 -0.99
CA ILE A 109 3.04 19.59 0.31
C ILE A 109 2.90 18.53 1.40
N TYR A 110 2.82 17.24 1.05
CA TYR A 110 2.62 16.14 2.00
C TYR A 110 3.90 15.36 2.28
N TYR A 111 4.12 14.99 3.55
CA TYR A 111 5.23 14.10 3.94
C TYR A 111 4.90 12.61 3.74
N PHE A 112 3.66 12.22 4.03
CA PHE A 112 3.27 10.82 4.05
C PHE A 112 1.95 10.59 3.31
N TYR A 113 1.82 9.40 2.72
CA TYR A 113 0.59 8.96 2.07
C TYR A 113 0.08 7.66 2.69
N LEU A 114 -1.18 7.63 3.12
CA LEU A 114 -1.79 6.40 3.63
C LEU A 114 -2.18 5.46 2.48
N SER A 115 -1.34 4.46 2.25
CA SER A 115 -1.57 3.37 1.29
C SER A 115 -2.40 2.23 1.89
N PHE A 116 -3.47 2.57 2.61
CA PHE A 116 -4.24 1.60 3.38
C PHE A 116 -5.25 0.83 2.53
N GLU A 117 -5.07 -0.47 2.44
CA GLU A 117 -5.97 -1.36 1.70
C GLU A 117 -7.28 -1.62 2.43
N ASN A 118 -8.33 -1.90 1.66
CA ASN A 118 -9.66 -2.22 2.18
C ASN A 118 -9.69 -3.51 3.00
N SER A 119 -8.70 -4.38 2.83
CA SER A 119 -8.55 -5.62 3.56
C SER A 119 -7.07 -5.99 3.61
N ILE A 120 -6.68 -6.77 4.61
CA ILE A 120 -5.29 -7.20 4.79
C ILE A 120 -5.21 -8.62 4.25
N CYS A 121 -4.72 -8.78 3.02
CA CYS A 121 -4.67 -10.06 2.34
C CYS A 121 -3.34 -10.27 1.62
N GLU A 122 -2.88 -11.52 1.53
CA GLU A 122 -1.69 -11.87 0.75
C GLU A 122 -1.85 -11.37 -0.70
N ASN A 123 -0.79 -10.76 -1.23
CA ASN A 123 -0.73 -10.15 -2.58
C ASN A 123 -1.69 -8.98 -2.87
N TYR A 124 -2.61 -8.62 -1.97
CA TYR A 124 -3.55 -7.52 -2.20
C TYR A 124 -2.87 -6.18 -1.93
N ILE A 125 -2.13 -5.69 -2.92
CA ILE A 125 -1.45 -4.40 -2.93
C ILE A 125 -1.83 -3.71 -4.23
N THR A 126 -2.51 -2.56 -4.14
CA THR A 126 -3.19 -1.94 -5.27
C THR A 126 -2.61 -0.57 -5.64
N GLU A 127 -3.34 0.19 -6.45
CA GLU A 127 -3.01 1.56 -6.86
C GLU A 127 -2.64 2.48 -5.68
N LYS A 128 -3.18 2.22 -4.48
CA LYS A 128 -2.86 3.02 -3.28
C LYS A 128 -1.37 3.04 -3.01
N LEU A 129 -0.71 1.88 -3.06
CA LEU A 129 0.74 1.83 -2.87
C LEU A 129 1.47 2.07 -4.19
N TRP A 130 1.11 1.36 -5.27
CA TRP A 130 1.89 1.37 -6.50
C TRP A 130 1.81 2.71 -7.26
N LYS A 131 0.62 3.29 -7.38
CA LYS A 131 0.41 4.58 -8.04
C LYS A 131 0.72 5.73 -7.09
N HIS A 132 0.03 5.78 -5.95
CA HIS A 132 0.10 6.97 -5.08
C HIS A 132 1.29 6.95 -4.11
N GLY A 133 1.65 5.78 -3.57
CA GLY A 133 2.79 5.64 -2.68
C GLY A 133 4.14 5.78 -3.38
N TYR A 134 4.33 5.05 -4.48
CA TYR A 134 5.62 5.01 -5.19
C TYR A 134 5.70 5.89 -6.44
N GLY A 135 4.57 6.32 -7.01
CA GLY A 135 4.54 7.23 -8.15
C GLY A 135 4.80 8.69 -7.79
N HIS A 136 5.00 9.00 -6.51
CA HIS A 136 5.19 10.35 -5.98
C HIS A 136 6.41 10.45 -5.05
N ASP A 137 6.86 11.67 -4.79
CA ASP A 137 7.92 12.04 -3.85
C ASP A 137 7.41 12.10 -2.40
N ILE A 138 6.80 11.00 -1.96
CA ILE A 138 6.13 10.86 -0.66
C ILE A 138 6.48 9.51 -0.03
N ILE A 139 6.46 9.41 1.30
CA ILE A 139 6.70 8.14 1.99
C ILE A 139 5.36 7.42 2.20
N PRO A 140 5.14 6.23 1.61
CA PRO A 140 3.93 5.47 1.83
C PRO A 140 3.90 4.83 3.22
N ILE A 141 2.71 4.89 3.85
CA ILE A 141 2.39 4.18 5.10
C ILE A 141 1.38 3.08 4.79
N VAL A 142 1.69 1.85 5.16
CA VAL A 142 0.84 0.66 4.93
C VAL A 142 0.34 0.07 6.24
N LEU A 143 -0.68 -0.78 6.18
CA LEU A 143 -1.25 -1.42 7.37
C LEU A 143 -0.36 -2.54 7.92
N LYS A 144 0.22 -3.38 7.06
CA LYS A 144 0.90 -4.61 7.50
C LYS A 144 2.17 -4.87 6.72
N ARG A 145 3.31 -4.92 7.41
CA ARG A 145 4.64 -5.09 6.79
C ARG A 145 4.74 -6.39 5.99
N SER A 146 4.33 -7.50 6.57
CA SER A 146 4.46 -8.83 5.98
C SER A 146 3.69 -9.01 4.66
N ILE A 147 2.67 -8.18 4.41
CA ILE A 147 1.93 -8.17 3.15
C ILE A 147 2.74 -7.52 2.04
N VAL A 148 3.56 -6.51 2.37
CA VAL A 148 4.15 -5.58 1.41
C VAL A 148 5.63 -5.84 1.16
N GLU A 149 6.40 -6.13 2.23
CA GLU A 149 7.87 -6.06 2.24
C GLU A 149 8.56 -6.89 1.15
N ARG A 150 8.01 -8.05 0.79
CA ARG A 150 8.61 -8.95 -0.21
C ARG A 150 8.43 -8.49 -1.66
N TYR A 151 7.64 -7.45 -1.91
CA TYR A 151 7.30 -6.99 -3.27
C TYR A 151 7.87 -5.62 -3.62
N VAL A 152 8.28 -4.87 -2.60
CA VAL A 152 8.68 -3.47 -2.73
C VAL A 152 10.18 -3.31 -2.43
N PRO A 153 10.80 -2.19 -2.81
CA PRO A 153 12.20 -1.95 -2.46
C PRO A 153 12.39 -1.95 -0.93
N PRO A 154 13.55 -2.41 -0.42
CA PRO A 154 13.83 -2.36 1.01
C PRO A 154 13.85 -0.91 1.51
N TYR A 155 13.47 -0.71 2.78
CA TYR A 155 13.48 0.60 3.46
C TYR A 155 12.71 1.72 2.74
N SER A 156 11.67 1.38 1.98
CA SER A 156 10.94 2.33 1.12
C SER A 156 9.56 2.73 1.63
N PHE A 157 9.12 2.19 2.77
CA PHE A 157 7.79 2.42 3.33
C PHE A 157 7.77 2.21 4.84
N ILE A 158 6.74 2.74 5.48
CA ILE A 158 6.47 2.59 6.92
C ILE A 158 5.26 1.67 7.09
N ALA A 159 5.32 0.71 8.01
CA ALA A 159 4.18 -0.13 8.33
C ALA A 159 3.67 0.21 9.73
N VAL A 160 2.34 0.31 9.89
CA VAL A 160 1.79 0.68 11.20
C VAL A 160 1.91 -0.42 12.25
N ASP A 161 2.07 -1.68 11.81
CA ASP A 161 2.29 -2.85 12.67
C ASP A 161 3.73 -2.98 13.17
N ASP A 162 4.65 -2.10 12.74
CA ASP A 162 5.98 -1.97 13.33
C ASP A 162 5.96 -1.23 14.69
N PHE A 163 4.82 -0.63 15.04
CA PHE A 163 4.67 0.23 16.21
C PHE A 163 3.66 -0.37 17.19
N THR A 164 4.00 -0.36 18.48
CA THR A 164 3.12 -0.84 19.55
C THR A 164 1.84 -0.01 19.62
N THR A 165 1.95 1.32 19.49
CA THR A 165 0.81 2.23 19.60
C THR A 165 0.73 3.21 18.43
N ILE A 166 -0.46 3.80 18.24
CA ILE A 166 -0.68 4.84 17.23
C ILE A 166 0.13 6.09 17.58
N ARG A 167 0.31 6.35 18.88
CA ARG A 167 1.17 7.43 19.37
C ARG A 167 2.63 7.23 18.97
N ASP A 168 3.15 6.00 19.03
CA ASP A 168 4.55 5.72 18.68
C ASP A 168 4.80 5.95 17.19
N LEU A 169 3.88 5.48 16.33
CA LEU A 169 3.90 5.83 14.90
C LEU A 169 3.90 7.35 14.74
N ALA A 170 2.96 8.06 15.37
CA ALA A 170 2.85 9.50 15.21
C ALA A 170 4.12 10.25 15.67
N ASN A 171 4.78 9.79 16.74
CA ASN A 171 6.05 10.35 17.20
C ASN A 171 7.18 10.09 16.19
N TYR A 172 7.23 8.90 15.60
CA TYR A 172 8.19 8.57 14.56
C TYR A 172 8.00 9.44 13.31
N LEU A 173 6.75 9.64 12.88
CA LEU A 173 6.44 10.52 11.75
C LEU A 173 6.84 11.98 12.03
N LYS A 174 6.63 12.48 13.26
CA LYS A 174 7.11 13.81 13.68
C LYS A 174 8.63 13.90 13.64
N TYR A 175 9.33 12.88 14.13
CA TYR A 175 10.79 12.81 14.04
C TYR A 175 11.27 12.95 12.58
N LEU A 176 10.66 12.20 11.66
CA LEU A 176 11.00 12.28 10.23
C LEU A 176 10.70 13.66 9.64
N MET A 177 9.58 14.30 10.00
CA MET A 177 9.26 15.65 9.54
C MET A 177 10.29 16.69 10.00
N HIS A 178 10.88 16.51 11.18
CA HIS A 178 11.90 17.41 11.74
C HIS A 178 13.35 17.02 11.37
N ASN A 179 13.56 15.84 10.82
CA ASN A 179 14.88 15.33 10.44
C ASN A 179 14.95 15.05 8.94
N LEU A 180 15.44 16.06 8.20
CA LEU A 180 15.56 15.99 6.75
C LEU A 180 16.43 14.82 6.27
N SER A 181 17.50 14.49 6.98
CA SER A 181 18.38 13.38 6.62
C SER A 181 17.66 12.04 6.73
N ALA A 182 17.01 11.78 7.87
CA ALA A 182 16.25 10.56 8.09
C ALA A 182 15.06 10.42 7.12
N TYR A 183 14.39 11.52 6.79
CA TYR A 183 13.32 11.51 5.78
C TYR A 183 13.84 11.16 4.38
N LYS A 184 15.03 11.68 3.99
CA LYS A 184 15.64 11.40 2.69
C LYS A 184 16.04 9.93 2.52
N GLU A 185 16.44 9.26 3.60
CA GLU A 185 16.85 7.85 3.55
C GLU A 185 15.76 6.93 2.97
N TYR A 186 14.48 7.26 3.17
CA TYR A 186 13.35 6.52 2.59
C TYR A 186 13.23 6.61 1.07
N PHE A 187 14.04 7.43 0.40
CA PHE A 187 14.07 7.53 -1.06
C PHE A 187 15.29 6.84 -1.66
N GLU A 188 16.30 6.48 -0.86
CA GLU A 188 17.57 5.94 -1.36
C GLU A 188 17.43 4.66 -2.17
N TRP A 189 16.35 3.89 -1.94
CA TRP A 189 16.03 2.71 -2.74
C TRP A 189 15.95 2.98 -4.25
N ARG A 190 15.62 4.21 -4.69
CA ARG A 190 15.53 4.57 -6.12
C ARG A 190 16.90 4.55 -6.83
N ARG A 191 18.01 4.45 -6.09
CA ARG A 191 19.35 4.21 -6.67
C ARG A 191 19.46 2.83 -7.31
N ASP A 192 18.81 1.84 -6.71
CA ASP A 192 18.98 0.44 -7.03
C ASP A 192 17.72 -0.20 -7.60
N TYR A 193 16.56 0.42 -7.41
CA TYR A 193 15.27 -0.14 -7.81
C TYR A 193 14.41 0.88 -8.54
N LYS A 194 13.54 0.36 -9.41
CA LYS A 194 12.42 1.10 -10.00
C LYS A 194 11.13 0.37 -9.67
N VAL A 195 10.13 1.12 -9.26
CA VAL A 195 8.76 0.61 -9.09
C VAL A 195 7.97 0.91 -10.36
N LEU A 196 7.22 -0.08 -10.83
CA LEU A 196 6.36 -0.01 -12.00
C LEU A 196 4.91 -0.20 -11.54
N PHE A 197 4.07 0.80 -11.81
CA PHE A 197 2.62 0.69 -11.67
C PHE A 197 2.03 0.24 -13.02
N LEU A 198 1.23 -0.82 -13.00
CA LEU A 198 0.58 -1.36 -14.18
C LEU A 198 -0.84 -0.81 -14.27
N ASP A 199 -1.02 0.26 -15.05
CA ASP A 199 -2.31 0.95 -15.23
C ASP A 199 -3.08 0.50 -16.48
N GLY A 200 -2.40 -0.22 -17.37
CA GLY A 200 -2.97 -0.79 -18.59
C GLY A 200 -2.96 0.16 -19.77
N ASN A 201 -2.32 1.32 -19.63
CA ASN A 201 -2.20 2.29 -20.71
C ASN A 201 -0.91 2.11 -21.52
N ILE A 202 0.16 1.55 -20.94
CA ILE A 202 1.48 1.44 -21.58
C ILE A 202 1.98 0.00 -21.63
N HIS A 203 1.56 -0.78 -22.63
CA HIS A 203 1.99 -2.17 -22.75
C HIS A 203 3.39 -2.31 -23.38
N ASP A 204 4.45 -2.35 -22.55
CA ASP A 204 5.79 -2.73 -23.00
C ASP A 204 6.14 -4.21 -22.72
N GLN A 205 7.36 -4.63 -23.05
CA GLN A 205 7.79 -6.02 -22.83
C GLN A 205 7.89 -6.38 -21.34
N LEU A 206 8.09 -5.40 -20.46
CA LEU A 206 8.13 -5.57 -19.00
C LEU A 206 6.72 -5.60 -18.40
N GLU A 207 5.74 -4.99 -19.06
CA GLU A 207 4.30 -5.11 -18.80
C GLU A 207 3.68 -6.39 -19.40
N ARG A 208 4.46 -7.38 -19.84
CA ARG A 208 3.89 -8.67 -20.29
C ARG A 208 3.12 -9.51 -19.24
N PRO A 209 3.17 -9.30 -17.92
CA PRO A 209 2.37 -10.11 -16.99
C PRO A 209 0.95 -9.57 -16.78
N TRP A 210 0.33 -8.93 -17.77
CA TRP A 210 -1.11 -8.70 -17.75
C TRP A 210 -1.82 -10.05 -17.88
N GLY A 211 -2.71 -10.34 -16.92
CA GLY A 211 -3.29 -11.68 -16.83
C GLY A 211 -4.13 -12.07 -18.05
N PHE A 212 -4.67 -11.11 -18.81
CA PHE A 212 -5.32 -11.37 -20.10
C PHE A 212 -4.33 -11.83 -21.19
N CYS A 213 -3.15 -11.21 -21.28
CA CYS A 213 -2.10 -11.66 -22.22
C CYS A 213 -1.60 -13.06 -21.85
N GLN A 214 -1.44 -13.33 -20.54
CA GLN A 214 -1.07 -14.67 -20.06
C GLN A 214 -2.17 -15.70 -20.37
N LEU A 215 -3.44 -15.34 -20.18
CA LEU A 215 -4.57 -16.19 -20.55
C LEU A 215 -4.54 -16.51 -22.05
N CYS A 216 -4.40 -15.50 -22.91
CA CYS A 216 -4.26 -15.70 -24.35
C CYS A 216 -3.09 -16.64 -24.67
N ARG A 217 -1.90 -16.42 -24.09
CA ARG A 217 -0.75 -17.30 -24.27
C ARG A 217 -1.07 -18.75 -23.90
N LEU A 218 -1.64 -18.98 -22.71
CA LEU A 218 -1.97 -20.33 -22.23
C LEU A 218 -2.98 -21.04 -23.13
N LEU A 219 -3.95 -20.32 -23.69
CA LEU A 219 -4.94 -20.88 -24.62
C LEU A 219 -4.32 -21.40 -25.93
N TRP A 220 -3.22 -20.77 -26.38
CA TRP A 220 -2.52 -21.07 -27.63
C TRP A 220 -1.35 -22.06 -27.49
N MET A 221 -0.91 -22.41 -26.28
CA MET A 221 0.18 -23.37 -26.06
C MET A 221 -0.21 -24.82 -26.43
N LYS A 222 0.74 -25.57 -26.99
CA LYS A 222 0.60 -27.01 -27.31
C LYS A 222 1.73 -27.82 -26.64
N PRO A 223 1.42 -28.84 -25.81
CA PRO A 223 0.09 -29.19 -25.32
C PRO A 223 -0.46 -28.09 -24.39
N ARG A 224 -1.79 -27.97 -24.31
CA ARG A 224 -2.42 -26.96 -23.46
C ARG A 224 -2.16 -27.31 -21.98
N PRO A 225 -1.57 -26.39 -21.19
CA PRO A 225 -1.41 -26.61 -19.75
C PRO A 225 -2.78 -26.77 -19.07
N LYS A 226 -2.90 -27.71 -18.14
CA LYS A 226 -4.08 -27.86 -17.28
C LYS A 226 -3.75 -27.35 -15.89
N TYR A 227 -4.63 -26.50 -15.37
CA TYR A 227 -4.57 -26.00 -14.00
C TYR A 227 -5.87 -26.37 -13.28
N ILE A 228 -5.76 -26.64 -11.99
CA ILE A 228 -6.87 -27.02 -11.13
C ILE A 228 -6.69 -26.23 -9.83
N ILE A 229 -7.74 -25.52 -9.41
CA ILE A 229 -7.83 -24.95 -8.07
C ILE A 229 -8.62 -25.96 -7.24
N GLU A 230 -7.92 -26.72 -6.38
CA GLU A 230 -8.54 -27.80 -5.60
C GLU A 230 -9.59 -27.29 -4.62
N ASN A 231 -9.33 -26.16 -3.98
CA ASN A 231 -10.25 -25.53 -3.05
C ASN A 231 -10.19 -24.01 -3.22
N PHE A 232 -11.26 -23.44 -3.79
CA PHE A 232 -11.32 -22.01 -4.06
C PHE A 232 -11.35 -21.17 -2.77
N THR A 233 -12.05 -21.62 -1.74
CA THR A 233 -12.10 -20.96 -0.43
C THR A 233 -10.70 -20.88 0.20
N VAL A 234 -9.91 -21.96 0.14
CA VAL A 234 -8.51 -21.94 0.62
C VAL A 234 -7.63 -21.03 -0.25
N PHE A 235 -7.86 -21.05 -1.57
CA PHE A 235 -7.12 -20.21 -2.51
C PHE A 235 -7.43 -18.72 -2.35
N TRP A 236 -8.66 -18.36 -1.99
CA TRP A 236 -9.19 -16.99 -2.02
C TRP A 236 -9.42 -16.40 -0.63
N ASP A 237 -10.18 -17.07 0.23
CA ASP A 237 -10.64 -16.52 1.51
C ASP A 237 -9.57 -16.65 2.62
N ASN A 238 -8.88 -17.79 2.70
CA ASN A 238 -7.85 -18.04 3.73
C ASN A 238 -6.57 -17.21 3.56
N LYS A 239 -6.51 -16.36 2.53
CA LYS A 239 -5.41 -15.43 2.26
C LYS A 239 -5.59 -14.09 2.95
N CYS A 240 -6.75 -13.84 3.55
CA CYS A 240 -7.06 -12.61 4.24
C CYS A 240 -7.08 -12.78 5.76
N GLU A 241 -6.69 -11.72 6.44
CA GLU A 241 -6.93 -11.58 7.87
C GLU A 241 -8.43 -11.37 8.16
N SER A 242 -8.91 -11.93 9.26
CA SER A 242 -10.26 -11.66 9.77
C SER A 242 -10.48 -10.17 10.02
N SER A 243 -11.70 -9.70 9.73
CA SER A 243 -12.06 -8.28 9.74
C SER A 243 -11.62 -7.55 11.03
N GLY A 244 -10.76 -6.54 10.85
CA GLY A 244 -10.26 -5.65 11.89
C GLY A 244 -9.33 -6.26 12.92
N THR A 245 -8.80 -7.47 12.73
CA THR A 245 -7.94 -8.14 13.73
C THR A 245 -6.75 -7.25 14.11
N LEU A 246 -6.00 -6.74 13.13
CA LEU A 246 -4.85 -5.86 13.35
C LEU A 246 -5.25 -4.55 14.03
N VAL A 247 -6.24 -3.84 13.47
CA VAL A 247 -6.63 -2.52 13.98
C VAL A 247 -7.21 -2.64 15.39
N ASN A 248 -7.98 -3.69 15.68
CA ASN A 248 -8.47 -3.94 17.03
C ASN A 248 -7.31 -4.23 18.00
N GLY A 249 -6.34 -5.05 17.60
CA GLY A 249 -5.14 -5.33 18.40
C GLY A 249 -4.42 -4.05 18.80
N ILE A 250 -4.04 -3.22 17.82
CA ILE A 250 -3.34 -1.95 18.07
C ILE A 250 -4.17 -1.00 18.97
N LEU A 251 -5.49 -0.94 18.76
CA LEU A 251 -6.36 -0.09 19.58
C LEU A 251 -6.57 -0.59 21.01
N GLN A 252 -6.40 -1.89 21.27
CA GLN A 252 -6.40 -2.41 22.64
C GLN A 252 -5.09 -2.05 23.34
N GLU A 253 -3.95 -2.23 22.67
CA GLU A 253 -2.64 -1.80 23.20
C GLU A 253 -2.61 -0.30 23.52
N GLU A 254 -3.13 0.54 22.61
CA GLU A 254 -3.28 1.99 22.82
C GLU A 254 -4.08 2.33 24.10
N LYS A 255 -5.06 1.51 24.49
CA LYS A 255 -5.85 1.69 25.72
C LYS A 255 -5.11 1.21 26.96
N LEU A 256 -4.42 0.07 26.86
CA LEU A 256 -3.65 -0.51 27.96
C LEU A 256 -2.52 0.45 28.38
N THR A 257 -1.77 0.97 27.42
CA THR A 257 -0.71 1.95 27.66
C THR A 257 -1.25 3.20 28.36
N LYS A 258 -2.42 3.71 27.96
CA LYS A 258 -3.06 4.86 28.62
C LYS A 258 -3.49 4.60 30.06
N LYS A 259 -3.90 3.36 30.38
CA LYS A 259 -4.25 3.00 31.76
C LYS A 259 -3.01 2.96 32.64
N ASN A 260 -1.90 2.37 32.18
CA ASN A 260 -0.67 2.29 32.95
C ASN A 260 -0.12 3.69 33.31
N PHE A 261 -0.16 4.64 32.36
CA PHE A 261 0.18 6.04 32.64
C PHE A 261 -0.73 6.73 33.66
N HIS A 262 -1.95 6.23 33.93
CA HIS A 262 -2.82 6.77 34.96
C HIS A 262 -2.62 6.12 36.34
N PHE A 263 -1.98 4.94 36.42
CA PHE A 263 -1.66 4.30 37.69
C PHE A 263 -0.30 4.72 38.26
N ASP A 264 0.63 5.18 37.41
CA ASP A 264 1.97 5.64 37.86
C ASP A 264 1.99 7.07 38.46
N TYR A 265 0.83 7.74 38.57
CA TYR A 265 0.70 9.11 39.11
C TYR A 265 -0.25 9.21 40.32
N ASN A 266 -0.59 8.09 40.96
CA ASN A 266 -1.36 8.08 42.22
C ASN A 266 -0.57 7.46 43.36
#